data_AF-A0A822D0H3-F1
#
_entry.id   AF-A0A822D0H3-F1
#
_cell.length_a   1.000
_cell.length_b   1.000
_cell.length_c   1.000
_cell.angle_alpha   90.00
_cell.angle_beta   90.00
_cell.angle_gamma   90.00
#
_symmetry.space_group_name_H-M   'P 1'
#
loop_
_entity.id
_entity.type
_entity.pdbx_description
1 polymer ?
#
loop_
_entity_poly.entity_id
_entity_poly.type
_entity_poly.pdbx_seq_one_letter_code
_entity_poly.pdbx_strand_id
1 'polypeptide(L)'
;RFIHHNKTLETTIECVGSLYNQSCLYHNLYYVDNWFMILTVKGKQLPTYSVRTNAFILWPTTPNKRVFDSYYDLEKFVRTTIDPRILPSVTLYFGQPWHHNIGHALFDGLYSAYVALIRFPPRHLQPFRILAGVSDCKVCWSEDVYSRFGGLGLIKLNVLNNMSKGNWFMFEELVMGSGTFCQRCTQPNLQLPGGVELDASRLFRGRMYQQHGLVHPIVRRKSSSEGRTSRDVLQAYIIDNKRFTSKDRKEINDAINAINNYTNLYLNKTIKLQWPLVRVSYLFYNKVRAHTLSSIRVNATPTDSRSPIYELIENNFIAQLKLLRQIDIHIAGPGTGQMYQTFLSDGSVT
;
A
#
# COMPACT_ATOMS: atom_id res chain seq x y z
N ARG A 1 12.61 -12.30 -33.65
CA ARG A 1 12.72 -11.94 -32.22
C ARG A 1 13.71 -12.91 -31.59
N PHE A 2 14.94 -12.47 -31.31
CA PHE A 2 15.98 -13.32 -30.75
C PHE A 2 15.67 -13.61 -29.27
N ILE A 3 15.16 -14.82 -28.99
CA ILE A 3 15.10 -15.36 -27.64
C ILE A 3 16.51 -15.90 -27.34
N HIS A 4 17.36 -15.08 -26.72
CA HIS A 4 18.65 -15.55 -26.25
C HIS A 4 18.49 -16.46 -25.01
N HIS A 5 19.04 -17.67 -25.14
CA HIS A 5 19.47 -18.66 -24.14
C HIS A 5 18.44 -19.41 -23.27
N ASN A 6 18.35 -20.73 -23.50
CA ASN A 6 18.19 -21.84 -22.52
C ASN A 6 17.22 -21.66 -21.33
N LYS A 7 16.19 -20.83 -21.43
CA LYS A 7 15.12 -20.82 -20.42
C LYS A 7 14.23 -22.04 -20.65
N THR A 8 14.18 -22.93 -19.66
CA THR A 8 13.29 -24.09 -19.65
C THR A 8 11.84 -23.61 -19.76
N LEU A 9 10.96 -24.35 -20.43
CA LEU A 9 9.51 -24.07 -20.47
C LEU A 9 8.76 -24.66 -19.26
N GLU A 10 9.44 -25.50 -18.48
CA GLU A 10 8.97 -26.01 -17.20
C GLU A 10 8.81 -24.88 -16.18
N THR A 11 7.75 -24.96 -15.38
CA THR A 11 7.51 -24.05 -14.26
C THR A 11 8.50 -24.36 -13.12
N THR A 12 9.24 -23.36 -12.66
CA THR A 12 10.05 -23.47 -11.44
C THR A 12 9.46 -22.62 -10.32
N ILE A 13 9.67 -23.04 -9.08
CA ILE A 13 9.04 -22.42 -7.91
C ILE A 13 10.08 -22.28 -6.80
N GLU A 14 10.19 -21.07 -6.26
CA GLU A 14 10.95 -20.75 -5.07
C GLU A 14 9.98 -20.19 -4.03
N CYS A 15 9.95 -20.74 -2.82
CA CYS A 15 9.06 -20.27 -1.76
C CYS A 15 9.83 -19.97 -0.47
N VAL A 16 9.39 -18.92 0.22
CA VAL A 16 10.02 -18.39 1.43
C VAL A 16 8.99 -18.04 2.50
N GLY A 17 9.37 -18.19 3.76
CA GLY A 17 8.51 -17.97 4.92
C GLY A 17 7.74 -19.21 5.37
N SER A 18 7.06 -19.10 6.52
CA SER A 18 6.21 -20.18 7.05
C SER A 18 4.94 -20.34 6.21
N LEU A 19 4.28 -21.50 6.25
CA LEU A 19 3.04 -21.77 5.50
C LEU A 19 1.96 -20.69 5.70
N TYR A 20 1.88 -20.10 6.90
CA TYR A 20 0.92 -19.04 7.21
C TYR A 20 1.18 -17.74 6.45
N ASN A 21 2.44 -17.44 6.17
CA ASN A 21 2.93 -16.21 5.54
C ASN A 21 3.90 -16.54 4.39
N GLN A 22 3.58 -17.59 3.63
CA GLN A 22 4.43 -18.09 2.57
C GLN A 22 4.27 -17.20 1.34
N SER A 23 5.39 -16.81 0.76
CA SER A 23 5.47 -16.14 -0.53
C SER A 23 6.19 -17.05 -1.50
N CYS A 24 5.72 -17.14 -2.74
CA CYS A 24 6.33 -17.95 -3.77
C CYS A 24 6.56 -17.12 -5.03
N LEU A 25 7.75 -17.26 -5.59
CA LEU A 25 8.16 -16.81 -6.91
C LEU A 25 8.03 -17.99 -7.87
N TYR A 26 7.35 -17.75 -8.97
CA TYR A 26 7.17 -18.71 -10.05
C TYR A 26 7.83 -18.18 -11.31
N HIS A 27 8.60 -19.03 -11.99
CA HIS A 27 9.01 -18.80 -13.36
C HIS A 27 8.19 -19.67 -14.29
N ASN A 28 7.76 -19.11 -15.43
CA ASN A 28 6.93 -19.81 -16.42
C ASN A 28 5.67 -20.41 -15.79
N LEU A 29 4.95 -19.65 -14.96
CA LEU A 29 3.62 -20.09 -14.52
C LEU A 29 2.61 -19.81 -15.61
N TYR A 30 1.75 -20.77 -15.89
CA TYR A 30 0.76 -20.66 -16.94
C TYR A 30 -0.60 -20.25 -16.37
N TYR A 31 -1.43 -19.62 -17.21
CA TYR A 31 -2.79 -19.22 -16.87
C TYR A 31 -3.74 -19.54 -18.02
N VAL A 32 -4.78 -20.33 -17.73
CA VAL A 32 -5.75 -20.80 -18.71
C VAL A 32 -7.08 -21.10 -18.04
N ASP A 33 -8.19 -20.74 -18.69
CA ASP A 33 -9.55 -21.03 -18.22
C ASP A 33 -9.80 -20.67 -16.74
N ASN A 34 -9.25 -19.53 -16.31
CA ASN A 34 -9.28 -18.99 -14.94
C ASN A 34 -8.39 -19.70 -13.90
N TRP A 35 -7.52 -20.61 -14.32
CA TRP A 35 -6.64 -21.38 -13.43
C TRP A 35 -5.18 -21.06 -13.65
N PHE A 36 -4.44 -20.91 -12.56
CA PHE A 36 -2.98 -21.03 -12.59
C PHE A 36 -2.60 -22.50 -12.81
N MET A 37 -1.61 -22.74 -13.67
CA MET A 37 -1.18 -24.07 -14.09
C MET A 37 0.35 -24.17 -14.05
N ILE A 38 0.84 -25.18 -13.32
CA ILE A 38 2.23 -25.64 -13.30
C ILE A 38 2.38 -26.70 -14.38
N LEU A 39 3.34 -26.50 -15.29
CA LEU A 39 3.77 -27.53 -16.23
C LEU A 39 5.13 -28.07 -15.76
N THR A 40 5.23 -29.38 -15.54
CA THR A 40 6.46 -30.02 -15.03
C THR A 40 6.68 -31.41 -15.59
N VAL A 41 7.91 -31.91 -15.50
CA VAL A 41 8.27 -33.27 -15.94
C VAL A 41 8.19 -34.25 -14.75
N LYS A 42 7.85 -35.52 -15.05
CA LYS A 42 7.78 -36.59 -14.07
C LYS A 42 9.09 -36.73 -13.29
N GLY A 43 8.97 -36.98 -11.98
CA GLY A 43 10.11 -37.09 -11.07
C GLY A 43 10.62 -35.77 -10.50
N LYS A 44 10.16 -34.62 -11.02
CA LYS A 44 10.53 -33.32 -10.44
C LYS A 44 9.85 -33.10 -9.09
N GLN A 45 10.66 -32.85 -8.06
CA GLN A 45 10.17 -32.41 -6.76
C GLN A 45 9.97 -30.90 -6.77
N LEU A 46 8.80 -30.45 -6.31
CA LEU A 46 8.45 -29.04 -6.13
C LEU A 46 8.29 -28.77 -4.63
N PRO A 47 8.62 -27.57 -4.14
CA PRO A 47 8.35 -27.20 -2.75
C PRO A 47 6.84 -27.18 -2.48
N THR A 48 6.42 -27.07 -1.22
CA THR A 48 5.03 -26.68 -0.93
C THR A 48 4.78 -25.28 -1.48
N TYR A 49 3.82 -25.13 -2.40
CA TYR A 49 3.55 -23.88 -3.12
C TYR A 49 2.13 -23.35 -2.87
N SER A 50 1.53 -23.74 -1.76
CA SER A 50 0.19 -23.32 -1.37
C SER A 50 0.26 -21.97 -0.66
N VAL A 51 -0.24 -20.91 -1.29
CA VAL A 51 -0.07 -19.53 -0.79
C VAL A 51 -1.41 -18.82 -0.56
N ARG A 52 -1.47 -17.94 0.43
CA ARG A 52 -2.64 -17.06 0.62
C ARG A 52 -2.44 -15.76 -0.16
N THR A 53 -3.40 -15.42 -1.01
CA THR A 53 -3.32 -14.26 -1.92
C THR A 53 -4.03 -13.02 -1.38
N ASN A 54 -4.67 -13.14 -0.21
CA ASN A 54 -5.23 -12.03 0.55
C ASN A 54 -5.44 -12.44 2.02
N ALA A 55 -5.63 -11.43 2.87
CA ALA A 55 -5.71 -11.61 4.32
C ALA A 55 -7.03 -12.26 4.80
N PHE A 56 -8.11 -12.21 4.01
CA PHE A 56 -9.47 -12.55 4.46
C PHE A 56 -9.97 -13.90 3.97
N ILE A 57 -9.40 -14.42 2.89
CA ILE A 57 -9.66 -15.78 2.43
C ILE A 57 -8.69 -16.71 3.15
N LEU A 58 -9.25 -17.63 3.93
CA LEU A 58 -8.48 -18.61 4.72
C LEU A 58 -7.96 -19.76 3.86
N TRP A 59 -8.61 -20.01 2.72
CA TRP A 59 -8.20 -21.05 1.78
C TRP A 59 -7.00 -20.58 0.97
N PRO A 60 -5.92 -21.39 0.89
CA PRO A 60 -4.79 -21.04 0.06
C PRO A 60 -5.14 -21.22 -1.42
N THR A 61 -4.46 -20.46 -2.27
CA THR A 61 -4.41 -20.66 -3.71
C THR A 61 -3.31 -21.68 -4.01
N THR A 62 -3.68 -22.76 -4.70
CA THR A 62 -2.76 -23.78 -5.18
C THR A 62 -2.92 -23.90 -6.69
N PRO A 63 -1.90 -23.56 -7.49
CA PRO A 63 -1.95 -23.78 -8.94
C PRO A 63 -2.20 -25.26 -9.27
N ASN A 64 -3.00 -25.50 -10.32
CA ASN A 64 -3.18 -26.83 -10.88
C ASN A 64 -1.86 -27.34 -11.45
N LYS A 65 -1.72 -28.66 -11.59
CA LYS A 65 -0.48 -29.28 -12.04
C LYS A 65 -0.75 -30.21 -13.22
N ARG A 66 0.03 -30.05 -14.29
CA ARG A 66 0.12 -31.00 -15.40
C ARG A 66 1.53 -31.55 -15.49
N VAL A 67 1.64 -32.88 -15.51
CA VAL A 67 2.91 -33.60 -15.52
C VAL A 67 3.10 -34.24 -16.89
N PHE A 68 4.30 -34.07 -17.45
CA PHE A 68 4.73 -34.67 -18.72
C PHE A 68 5.74 -35.79 -18.45
N ASP A 69 5.77 -36.82 -19.30
CA ASP A 69 6.71 -37.92 -19.15
C ASP A 69 8.16 -37.49 -19.44
N SER A 70 8.34 -36.56 -20.38
CA SER A 70 9.64 -35.99 -20.74
C SER A 70 9.58 -34.48 -20.95
N TYR A 71 10.74 -33.82 -20.92
CA TYR A 71 10.83 -32.40 -21.30
C TYR A 71 10.47 -32.17 -22.77
N TYR A 72 10.77 -33.14 -23.65
CA TYR A 72 10.41 -33.06 -25.05
C TYR A 72 8.89 -32.97 -25.24
N ASP A 73 8.11 -33.77 -24.50
CA ASP A 73 6.65 -33.72 -24.57
C ASP A 73 6.09 -32.40 -24.03
N LEU A 74 6.69 -31.88 -22.95
CA LEU A 74 6.36 -30.57 -22.41
C LEU A 74 6.63 -29.46 -23.43
N GLU A 75 7.83 -29.44 -24.02
CA GLU A 75 8.23 -28.45 -25.00
C GLU A 75 7.34 -28.51 -26.25
N LYS A 76 7.07 -29.73 -26.76
CA LYS A 76 6.14 -29.94 -27.86
C LYS A 76 4.75 -29.39 -27.52
N PHE A 77 4.21 -29.70 -26.36
CA PHE A 77 2.92 -29.18 -25.91
C PHE A 77 2.91 -27.64 -25.88
N VAL A 78 3.91 -27.03 -25.25
CA VAL A 78 3.98 -25.57 -25.11
C VAL A 78 4.12 -24.88 -26.47
N ARG A 79 5.02 -25.37 -27.34
CA ARG A 79 5.32 -24.73 -28.63
C ARG A 79 4.31 -25.02 -29.74
N THR A 80 3.69 -26.20 -29.72
CA THR A 80 2.85 -26.65 -30.85
C THR A 80 1.37 -26.75 -30.51
N THR A 81 1.00 -26.92 -29.25
CA THR A 81 -0.40 -27.08 -28.84
C THR A 81 -0.97 -25.80 -28.27
N ILE A 82 -0.27 -25.14 -27.36
CA ILE A 82 -0.85 -24.01 -26.60
C ILE A 82 -0.34 -22.62 -27.01
N ASP A 83 0.88 -22.52 -27.56
CA ASP A 83 1.53 -21.26 -28.01
C ASP A 83 1.18 -20.04 -27.13
N PRO A 84 1.63 -20.03 -25.86
CA PRO A 84 1.09 -19.12 -24.87
C PRO A 84 1.50 -17.67 -25.12
N ARG A 85 0.59 -16.74 -24.83
CA ARG A 85 0.92 -15.32 -24.79
C ARG A 85 1.79 -15.02 -23.57
N ILE A 86 3.03 -14.62 -23.82
CA ILE A 86 4.00 -14.33 -22.75
C ILE A 86 3.67 -12.97 -22.12
N LEU A 87 3.53 -12.96 -20.79
CA LEU A 87 3.48 -11.76 -19.97
C LEU A 87 4.89 -11.52 -19.41
N PRO A 88 5.67 -10.60 -20.03
CA PRO A 88 7.06 -10.39 -19.66
C PRO A 88 7.17 -9.65 -18.32
N SER A 89 8.37 -9.70 -17.76
CA SER A 89 8.75 -9.06 -16.50
C SER A 89 7.99 -9.61 -15.28
N VAL A 90 8.35 -9.10 -14.10
CA VAL A 90 7.72 -9.49 -12.84
C VAL A 90 6.25 -9.06 -12.81
N THR A 91 5.38 -10.00 -12.46
CA THR A 91 3.98 -9.74 -12.10
C THR A 91 3.77 -10.03 -10.62
N LEU A 92 3.10 -9.13 -9.90
CA LEU A 92 2.74 -9.28 -8.50
C LEU A 92 1.23 -9.55 -8.39
N TYR A 93 0.85 -10.70 -7.85
CA TYR A 93 -0.54 -11.12 -7.70
C TYR A 93 -1.05 -11.07 -6.26
N PHE A 94 -2.22 -10.45 -6.08
CA PHE A 94 -3.00 -10.48 -4.83
C PHE A 94 -4.50 -10.24 -5.10
N GLY A 95 -5.35 -10.61 -4.15
CA GLY A 95 -6.78 -10.27 -4.13
C GLY A 95 -7.07 -9.17 -3.10
N GLN A 96 -8.03 -8.30 -3.37
CA GLN A 96 -8.49 -7.32 -2.39
C GLN A 96 -9.99 -6.96 -2.56
N PRO A 97 -10.90 -7.57 -1.79
CA PRO A 97 -12.34 -7.30 -1.89
C PRO A 97 -12.75 -5.85 -1.60
N TRP A 98 -12.07 -5.15 -0.68
CA TRP A 98 -12.47 -3.81 -0.24
C TRP A 98 -11.63 -2.68 -0.84
N HIS A 99 -11.17 -2.85 -2.10
CA HIS A 99 -10.30 -1.87 -2.75
C HIS A 99 -10.95 -0.47 -2.95
N HIS A 100 -12.28 -0.35 -2.80
CA HIS A 100 -12.96 0.95 -2.83
C HIS A 100 -12.65 1.85 -1.64
N ASN A 101 -12.12 1.30 -0.56
CA ASN A 101 -11.53 2.05 0.52
C ASN A 101 -10.01 2.02 0.34
N ILE A 102 -9.39 3.19 0.13
CA ILE A 102 -7.94 3.25 -0.16
C ILE A 102 -7.09 2.72 0.99
N GLY A 103 -7.53 2.89 2.24
CA GLY A 103 -6.87 2.32 3.42
C GLY A 103 -6.84 0.79 3.35
N HIS A 104 -7.97 0.15 3.04
CA HIS A 104 -8.02 -1.30 2.80
C HIS A 104 -7.17 -1.69 1.58
N ALA A 105 -7.35 -1.01 0.44
CA ALA A 105 -6.62 -1.27 -0.79
C ALA A 105 -5.11 -1.37 -0.59
N LEU A 106 -4.57 -0.48 0.24
CA LEU A 106 -3.15 -0.42 0.59
C LEU A 106 -2.78 -1.44 1.68
N PHE A 107 -3.51 -1.45 2.79
CA PHE A 107 -3.17 -2.23 3.98
C PHE A 107 -3.29 -3.74 3.74
N ASP A 108 -4.48 -4.25 3.43
CA ASP A 108 -4.67 -5.71 3.28
C ASP A 108 -4.25 -6.23 1.90
N GLY A 109 -4.11 -5.33 0.92
CA GLY A 109 -3.77 -5.66 -0.45
C GLY A 109 -2.31 -5.33 -0.79
N LEU A 110 -2.10 -4.12 -1.31
CA LEU A 110 -0.86 -3.74 -2.00
C LEU A 110 0.39 -3.84 -1.12
N TYR A 111 0.33 -3.39 0.13
CA TYR A 111 1.47 -3.47 1.06
C TYR A 111 1.87 -4.92 1.30
N SER A 112 0.90 -5.76 1.65
CA SER A 112 1.15 -7.18 1.94
C SER A 112 1.72 -7.90 0.71
N ALA A 113 1.20 -7.59 -0.48
CA ALA A 113 1.77 -8.09 -1.73
C ALA A 113 3.20 -7.58 -1.98
N TYR A 114 3.48 -6.31 -1.69
CA TYR A 114 4.81 -5.75 -1.86
C TYR A 114 5.83 -6.35 -0.88
N VAL A 115 5.43 -6.67 0.35
CA VAL A 115 6.25 -7.44 1.30
C VAL A 115 6.65 -8.79 0.69
N ALA A 116 5.69 -9.50 0.08
CA ALA A 116 5.98 -10.75 -0.62
C ALA A 116 7.01 -10.57 -1.76
N LEU A 117 6.92 -9.45 -2.50
CA LEU A 117 7.87 -9.12 -3.57
C LEU A 117 9.28 -8.80 -3.05
N ILE A 118 9.41 -8.08 -1.93
CA ILE A 118 10.72 -7.70 -1.36
C ILE A 118 11.55 -8.93 -0.98
N ARG A 119 10.89 -10.04 -0.59
CA ARG A 119 11.55 -11.30 -0.23
C ARG A 119 12.32 -11.96 -1.38
N PHE A 120 12.09 -11.53 -2.61
CA PHE A 120 12.77 -12.03 -3.80
C PHE A 120 13.61 -10.91 -4.46
N PRO A 121 14.63 -10.35 -3.77
CA PRO A 121 15.43 -9.26 -4.31
C PRO A 121 16.15 -9.70 -5.60
N PRO A 122 16.44 -8.76 -6.53
CA PRO A 122 16.19 -7.31 -6.47
C PRO A 122 14.84 -6.88 -7.09
N ARG A 123 13.86 -7.78 -7.25
CA ARG A 123 12.66 -7.56 -8.09
C ARG A 123 11.83 -6.33 -7.72
N HIS A 124 11.75 -5.99 -6.44
CA HIS A 124 11.03 -4.81 -5.96
C HIS A 124 11.65 -3.46 -6.41
N LEU A 125 12.91 -3.46 -6.87
CA LEU A 125 13.61 -2.27 -7.37
C LEU A 125 13.25 -1.94 -8.82
N GLN A 126 12.68 -2.89 -9.56
CA GLN A 126 12.32 -2.71 -10.97
C GLN A 126 10.83 -2.36 -11.12
N PRO A 127 10.39 -1.85 -12.28
CA PRO A 127 8.98 -1.83 -12.63
C PRO A 127 8.41 -3.26 -12.68
N PHE A 128 7.21 -3.43 -12.16
CA PHE A 128 6.48 -4.69 -12.19
C PHE A 128 5.01 -4.46 -12.52
N ARG A 129 4.35 -5.50 -13.02
CA ARG A 129 2.92 -5.48 -13.31
C ARG A 129 2.14 -5.90 -12.09
N ILE A 130 0.99 -5.29 -11.84
CA ILE A 130 0.07 -5.80 -10.82
C ILE A 130 -1.01 -6.63 -11.49
N LEU A 131 -1.20 -7.85 -11.01
CA LEU A 131 -2.41 -8.65 -11.26
C LEU A 131 -3.27 -8.57 -9.99
N ALA A 132 -4.42 -7.91 -10.05
CA ALA A 132 -5.26 -7.73 -8.86
C ALA A 132 -6.62 -8.41 -9.00
N GLY A 133 -6.95 -9.26 -8.03
CA GLY A 133 -8.31 -9.74 -7.81
C GLY A 133 -9.15 -8.66 -7.12
N VAL A 134 -9.64 -7.69 -7.90
CA VAL A 134 -10.50 -6.59 -7.43
C VAL A 134 -11.82 -6.60 -8.20
N SER A 135 -12.84 -6.00 -7.60
CA SER A 135 -14.13 -5.75 -8.29
C SER A 135 -14.00 -4.54 -9.21
N ASP A 136 -14.97 -4.37 -10.11
CA ASP A 136 -15.01 -3.16 -10.93
C ASP A 136 -15.48 -1.97 -10.11
N CYS A 137 -14.72 -0.88 -10.14
CA CYS A 137 -15.08 0.34 -9.47
C CYS A 137 -14.83 1.58 -10.33
N LYS A 138 -15.88 2.39 -10.50
CA LYS A 138 -15.83 3.59 -11.35
C LYS A 138 -15.09 4.77 -10.70
N VAL A 139 -15.00 4.82 -9.37
CA VAL A 139 -14.53 6.01 -8.63
C VAL A 139 -13.44 5.66 -7.59
N CYS A 140 -12.72 4.56 -7.79
CA CYS A 140 -11.73 4.08 -6.83
C CYS A 140 -10.33 4.56 -7.18
N TRP A 141 -9.67 5.25 -6.24
CA TRP A 141 -8.27 5.64 -6.40
C TRP A 141 -7.32 4.44 -6.44
N SER A 142 -7.71 3.29 -5.87
CA SER A 142 -6.86 2.11 -5.77
C SER A 142 -6.32 1.64 -7.11
N GLU A 143 -7.11 1.70 -8.19
CA GLU A 143 -6.69 1.19 -9.49
C GLU A 143 -5.57 2.05 -10.10
N ASP A 144 -5.69 3.38 -10.02
CA ASP A 144 -4.63 4.32 -10.40
C ASP A 144 -3.39 4.13 -9.53
N VAL A 145 -3.57 4.01 -8.21
CA VAL A 145 -2.48 3.78 -7.26
C VAL A 145 -1.74 2.46 -7.55
N TYR A 146 -2.48 1.38 -7.82
CA TYR A 146 -1.89 0.08 -8.18
C TYR A 146 -1.10 0.19 -9.49
N SER A 147 -1.72 0.78 -10.51
CA SER A 147 -1.11 0.95 -11.83
C SER A 147 0.21 1.73 -11.75
N ARG A 148 0.20 2.88 -11.07
CA ARG A 148 1.39 3.72 -10.84
C ARG A 148 2.43 3.02 -9.99
N PHE A 149 2.03 2.42 -8.86
CA PHE A 149 2.98 1.77 -7.95
C PHE A 149 3.72 0.62 -8.62
N GLY A 150 3.05 -0.18 -9.45
CA GLY A 150 3.70 -1.22 -10.25
C GLY A 150 4.67 -0.64 -11.29
N GLY A 151 4.25 0.41 -12.00
CA GLY A 151 5.04 1.04 -13.06
C GLY A 151 4.91 0.35 -14.42
N LEU A 152 4.42 -0.90 -14.48
CA LEU A 152 4.01 -1.58 -15.73
C LEU A 152 2.49 -1.71 -15.86
N GLY A 153 1.73 -1.03 -15.00
CA GLY A 153 0.27 -1.01 -15.01
C GLY A 153 -0.41 -2.13 -14.23
N LEU A 154 -1.74 -2.15 -14.35
CA LEU A 154 -2.66 -3.04 -13.65
C LEU A 154 -3.40 -3.94 -14.65
N ILE A 155 -3.39 -5.24 -14.40
CA ILE A 155 -4.33 -6.21 -14.98
C ILE A 155 -5.30 -6.61 -13.87
N LYS A 156 -6.60 -6.44 -14.12
CA LYS A 156 -7.63 -7.01 -13.24
C LYS A 156 -7.77 -8.49 -13.52
N LEU A 157 -7.89 -9.30 -12.47
CA LEU A 157 -8.03 -10.74 -12.60
C LEU A 157 -9.26 -11.13 -13.43
N ASN A 158 -10.40 -10.44 -13.28
CA ASN A 158 -11.61 -10.70 -14.08
C ASN A 158 -11.39 -10.49 -15.59
N VAL A 159 -10.54 -9.54 -15.98
CA VAL A 159 -10.17 -9.32 -17.39
C VAL A 159 -9.30 -10.47 -17.88
N LEU A 160 -8.28 -10.86 -17.10
CA LEU A 160 -7.43 -12.01 -17.45
C LEU A 160 -8.23 -13.31 -17.52
N ASN A 161 -9.18 -13.53 -16.61
CA ASN A 161 -10.13 -14.64 -16.61
C ASN A 161 -10.83 -14.75 -17.95
N ASN A 162 -11.48 -13.66 -18.40
CA ASN A 162 -12.19 -13.63 -19.67
C ASN A 162 -11.25 -13.85 -20.86
N MET A 163 -10.06 -13.25 -20.84
CA MET A 163 -9.07 -13.43 -21.90
C MET A 163 -8.51 -14.85 -21.95
N SER A 164 -8.45 -15.56 -20.81
CA SER A 164 -7.88 -16.90 -20.67
C SER A 164 -8.79 -18.03 -21.15
N LYS A 165 -10.05 -17.74 -21.49
CA LYS A 165 -11.00 -18.73 -22.03
C LYS A 165 -10.48 -19.25 -23.38
N GLY A 166 -9.97 -20.48 -23.40
CA GLY A 166 -9.35 -21.09 -24.58
C GLY A 166 -8.01 -20.48 -25.00
N ASN A 167 -7.43 -19.56 -24.23
CA ASN A 167 -6.13 -18.96 -24.52
C ASN A 167 -5.18 -19.16 -23.34
N TRP A 168 -3.93 -19.52 -23.64
CA TRP A 168 -2.90 -19.67 -22.64
C TRP A 168 -2.08 -18.39 -22.49
N PHE A 169 -1.79 -18.05 -21.24
CA PHE A 169 -0.82 -17.02 -20.89
C PHE A 169 0.32 -17.64 -20.10
N MET A 170 1.53 -17.11 -20.25
CA MET A 170 2.69 -17.54 -19.47
C MET A 170 3.34 -16.33 -18.81
N PHE A 171 3.40 -16.31 -17.48
CA PHE A 171 4.15 -15.30 -16.75
C PHE A 171 5.64 -15.65 -16.79
N GLU A 172 6.47 -14.70 -17.23
CA GLU A 172 7.93 -14.86 -17.13
C GLU A 172 8.35 -15.00 -15.66
N GLU A 173 7.84 -14.10 -14.81
CA GLU A 173 7.95 -14.15 -13.36
C GLU A 173 6.62 -13.74 -12.72
N LEU A 174 6.14 -14.52 -11.75
CA LEU A 174 4.97 -14.19 -10.93
C LEU A 174 5.32 -14.36 -9.45
N VAL A 175 5.08 -13.33 -8.65
CA VAL A 175 5.12 -13.42 -7.18
C VAL A 175 3.71 -13.42 -6.65
N MET A 176 3.41 -14.38 -5.76
CA MET A 176 2.14 -14.45 -5.02
C MET A 176 2.38 -14.95 -3.60
N GLY A 177 1.42 -14.71 -2.72
CA GLY A 177 1.54 -15.05 -1.29
C GLY A 177 1.73 -13.83 -0.41
N SER A 178 0.77 -12.91 -0.47
CA SER A 178 0.67 -11.74 0.40
C SER A 178 0.22 -12.10 1.82
N GLY A 179 -0.25 -13.34 2.03
CA GLY A 179 -0.44 -13.90 3.37
C GLY A 179 -1.36 -13.06 4.24
N THR A 180 -0.91 -12.85 5.47
CA THR A 180 -1.57 -11.98 6.46
C THR A 180 -0.63 -10.90 6.97
N PHE A 181 0.31 -10.45 6.12
CA PHE A 181 1.39 -9.57 6.55
C PHE A 181 0.89 -8.34 7.31
N CYS A 182 -0.29 -7.82 6.99
CA CYS A 182 -0.90 -6.67 7.68
C CYS A 182 -1.80 -6.93 8.90
N GLN A 183 -2.06 -8.18 9.33
CA GLN A 183 -3.17 -8.45 10.27
C GLN A 183 -2.93 -8.14 11.78
N ARG A 184 -1.82 -7.51 12.18
CA ARG A 184 -1.57 -7.18 13.60
C ARG A 184 -0.93 -5.80 13.79
N CYS A 185 -1.60 -4.91 14.51
CA CYS A 185 -1.20 -3.51 14.61
C CYS A 185 -0.45 -3.16 15.90
N THR A 186 0.26 -2.02 15.80
CA THR A 186 1.13 -1.31 16.77
C THR A 186 2.49 -1.96 17.03
N GLN A 187 3.47 -1.61 16.19
CA GLN A 187 4.89 -1.68 16.54
C GLN A 187 5.38 -0.27 16.93
N PRO A 188 6.26 -0.13 17.94
CA PRO A 188 6.76 1.18 18.38
C PRO A 188 7.50 1.98 17.30
N ASN A 189 7.99 1.31 16.25
CA ASN A 189 8.83 1.90 15.20
C ASN A 189 8.06 2.34 13.94
N LEU A 190 6.73 2.45 14.00
CA LEU A 190 5.85 2.83 12.88
C LEU A 190 5.90 1.86 11.68
N GLN A 191 6.57 0.73 11.80
CA GLN A 191 6.58 -0.28 10.76
C GLN A 191 5.29 -1.10 10.85
N LEU A 192 4.73 -1.37 9.68
CA LEU A 192 3.65 -2.32 9.54
C LEU A 192 4.19 -3.76 9.76
N PRO A 193 3.37 -4.64 10.34
CA PRO A 193 3.73 -6.05 10.57
C PRO A 193 4.15 -6.78 9.28
N GLY A 194 4.82 -7.91 9.46
CA GLY A 194 5.09 -8.88 8.39
C GLY A 194 6.25 -8.53 7.44
N GLY A 195 6.77 -7.31 7.50
CA GLY A 195 7.94 -6.88 6.72
C GLY A 195 8.91 -6.01 7.50
N VAL A 196 8.96 -6.16 8.83
CA VAL A 196 9.82 -5.36 9.71
C VAL A 196 11.28 -5.66 9.43
N GLU A 197 11.61 -6.95 9.38
CA GLU A 197 12.92 -7.50 9.05
C GLU A 197 13.39 -7.16 7.63
N LEU A 198 12.46 -6.73 6.77
CA LEU A 198 12.72 -6.34 5.38
C LEU A 198 12.72 -4.83 5.18
N ASP A 199 12.50 -4.04 6.25
CA ASP A 199 12.32 -2.59 6.16
C ASP A 199 11.23 -2.19 5.14
N ALA A 200 10.19 -3.04 5.03
CA ALA A 200 9.22 -2.98 3.95
C ALA A 200 8.40 -1.70 3.99
N SER A 201 8.12 -1.16 5.17
CA SER A 201 7.38 0.11 5.33
C SER A 201 8.14 1.28 4.72
N ARG A 202 9.45 1.39 4.95
CA ARG A 202 10.27 2.45 4.35
C ARG A 202 10.40 2.26 2.83
N LEU A 203 10.61 1.02 2.36
CA LEU A 203 10.70 0.72 0.93
C LEU A 203 9.37 1.01 0.21
N PHE A 204 8.24 0.64 0.82
CA PHE A 204 6.90 0.89 0.32
C PHE A 204 6.62 2.40 0.22
N ARG A 205 6.92 3.14 1.30
CA ARG A 205 6.86 4.61 1.33
C ARG A 205 7.68 5.22 0.21
N GLY A 206 8.95 4.84 0.11
CA GLY A 206 9.88 5.34 -0.90
C GLY A 206 9.33 5.16 -2.32
N ARG A 207 8.93 3.93 -2.65
CA ARG A 207 8.33 3.63 -3.96
C ARG A 207 7.04 4.39 -4.20
N MET A 208 6.17 4.53 -3.19
CA MET A 208 4.88 5.19 -3.35
C MET A 208 5.04 6.68 -3.67
N TYR A 209 5.94 7.39 -2.99
CA TYR A 209 6.25 8.78 -3.33
C TYR A 209 6.92 8.90 -4.71
N GLN A 210 7.90 8.04 -5.00
CA GLN A 210 8.63 8.05 -6.28
C GLN A 210 7.70 7.83 -7.48
N GLN A 211 6.86 6.79 -7.46
CA GLN A 211 5.95 6.45 -8.56
C GLN A 211 4.83 7.47 -8.77
N HIS A 212 4.58 8.34 -7.78
CA HIS A 212 3.64 9.45 -7.90
C HIS A 212 4.33 10.79 -8.19
N GLY A 213 5.63 10.79 -8.50
CA GLY A 213 6.39 12.00 -8.84
C GLY A 213 6.53 12.99 -7.67
N LEU A 214 6.48 12.48 -6.44
CA LEU A 214 6.57 13.29 -5.23
C LEU A 214 7.96 13.18 -4.61
N VAL A 215 8.44 14.29 -4.03
CA VAL A 215 9.63 14.28 -3.19
C VAL A 215 9.38 13.41 -1.96
N HIS A 216 10.40 12.64 -1.57
CA HIS A 216 10.35 11.80 -0.38
C HIS A 216 9.99 12.59 0.90
N PRO A 217 9.43 11.91 1.92
CA PRO A 217 9.17 12.50 3.23
C PRO A 217 10.43 13.08 3.87
N ILE A 218 10.21 14.06 4.76
CA ILE A 218 11.28 14.72 5.51
C ILE A 218 11.92 13.68 6.43
N VAL A 219 13.25 13.61 6.41
CA VAL A 219 14.01 12.69 7.24
C VAL A 219 14.55 13.47 8.44
N ARG A 220 14.02 13.18 9.64
CA ARG A 220 14.50 13.73 10.91
C ARG A 220 15.19 12.60 11.69
N ARG A 221 16.51 12.71 11.87
CA ARG A 221 17.37 11.66 12.46
C ARG A 221 17.67 11.93 13.93
N LYS A 222 17.79 13.19 14.33
CA LYS A 222 18.24 13.58 15.67
C LYS A 222 17.09 13.81 16.65
N SER A 223 16.03 14.48 16.20
CA SER A 223 14.84 14.77 17.01
C SER A 223 13.62 14.98 16.12
N SER A 224 12.42 14.84 16.67
CA SER A 224 11.16 15.18 15.97
C SER A 224 11.06 16.67 15.60
N SER A 225 11.85 17.53 16.26
CA SER A 225 11.96 18.96 15.99
C SER A 225 13.12 19.34 15.05
N GLU A 226 13.86 18.37 14.50
CA GLU A 226 15.00 18.65 13.63
C GLU A 226 14.59 19.50 12.43
N GLY A 227 15.29 20.62 12.23
CA GLY A 227 15.00 21.60 11.18
C GLY A 227 13.81 22.52 11.44
N ARG A 228 13.17 22.44 12.62
CA ARG A 228 12.08 23.34 12.99
C ARG A 228 12.56 24.58 13.75
N THR A 229 11.85 25.69 13.57
CA THR A 229 11.99 26.94 14.31
C THR A 229 10.80 27.14 15.26
N SER A 230 10.91 28.11 16.18
CA SER A 230 9.81 28.49 17.08
C SER A 230 8.59 29.09 16.36
N ARG A 231 8.69 29.38 15.06
CA ARG A 231 7.60 29.91 14.23
C ARG A 231 6.85 28.84 13.46
N ASP A 232 7.35 27.60 13.46
CA ASP A 232 6.75 26.53 12.68
C ASP A 232 5.51 25.96 13.39
N VAL A 233 4.45 25.78 12.61
CA VAL A 233 3.17 25.23 13.09
C VAL A 233 3.16 23.72 12.86
N LEU A 234 2.91 22.95 13.91
CA LEU A 234 2.78 21.49 13.82
C LEU A 234 1.56 21.12 12.97
N GLN A 235 1.73 20.16 12.08
CA GLN A 235 0.64 19.65 11.25
C GLN A 235 0.12 18.32 11.84
N ALA A 236 -1.17 18.29 12.17
CA ALA A 236 -1.87 17.10 12.63
C ALA A 236 -2.82 16.56 11.56
N TYR A 237 -2.84 15.24 11.39
CA TYR A 237 -3.74 14.52 10.49
C TYR A 237 -4.55 13.48 11.24
N ILE A 238 -5.87 13.65 11.28
CA ILE A 238 -6.79 12.81 12.05
C ILE A 238 -7.67 12.02 11.11
N ILE A 239 -7.59 10.69 11.16
CA ILE A 239 -8.51 9.81 10.44
C ILE A 239 -9.74 9.58 11.29
N ASP A 240 -10.67 10.55 11.26
CA ASP A 240 -11.93 10.45 11.98
C ASP A 240 -12.83 9.39 11.35
N ASN A 241 -13.00 8.29 12.08
CA ASN A 241 -13.81 7.16 11.68
C ASN A 241 -14.68 6.69 12.85
N LYS A 242 -15.57 5.73 12.57
CA LYS A 242 -16.54 5.19 13.54
C LYS A 242 -15.94 4.56 14.82
N ARG A 243 -14.61 4.38 14.90
CA ARG A 243 -13.92 3.80 16.07
C ARG A 243 -13.68 4.81 17.18
N PHE A 244 -13.68 6.11 16.88
CA PHE A 244 -13.68 7.12 17.93
C PHE A 244 -15.08 7.24 18.53
N THR A 245 -15.17 7.30 19.84
CA THR A 245 -16.38 7.66 20.58
C THR A 245 -16.56 9.18 20.61
N SER A 246 -17.70 9.66 21.11
CA SER A 246 -17.88 11.10 21.36
C SER A 246 -16.90 11.62 22.43
N LYS A 247 -16.58 10.78 23.42
CA LYS A 247 -15.60 11.08 24.47
C LYS A 247 -14.19 11.24 23.87
N ASP A 248 -13.74 10.30 23.04
CA ASP A 248 -12.41 10.38 22.41
C ASP A 248 -12.28 11.63 21.53
N ARG A 249 -13.31 11.95 20.74
CA ARG A 249 -13.32 13.18 19.94
C ARG A 249 -13.25 14.43 20.79
N LYS A 250 -13.94 14.44 21.94
CA LYS A 250 -13.88 15.55 22.89
C LYS A 250 -12.46 15.69 23.47
N GLU A 251 -11.85 14.61 23.93
CA GLU A 251 -10.49 14.63 24.48
C GLU A 251 -9.45 15.09 23.46
N ILE A 252 -9.55 14.64 22.20
CA ILE A 252 -8.70 15.11 21.10
C ILE A 252 -8.88 16.62 20.89
N ASN A 253 -10.11 17.12 20.84
CA ASN A 253 -10.39 18.54 20.68
C ASN A 253 -9.91 19.37 21.88
N ASP A 254 -10.11 18.88 23.10
CA ASP A 254 -9.66 19.54 24.33
C ASP A 254 -8.12 19.63 24.34
N ALA A 255 -7.41 18.59 23.90
CA ALA A 255 -5.95 18.60 23.77
C ALA A 255 -5.47 19.61 22.70
N ILE A 256 -6.09 19.64 21.52
CA ILE A 256 -5.80 20.62 20.46
C ILE A 256 -6.02 22.05 20.98
N ASN A 257 -7.12 22.28 21.69
CA ASN A 257 -7.44 23.57 22.29
C ASN A 257 -6.46 23.97 23.37
N ALA A 258 -6.04 23.03 24.23
CA ALA A 258 -5.07 23.28 25.28
C ALA A 258 -3.70 23.69 24.69
N ILE A 259 -3.25 23.03 23.62
CA ILE A 259 -2.01 23.37 22.93
C ILE A 259 -2.11 24.77 22.29
N ASN A 260 -3.24 25.08 21.64
CA ASN A 260 -3.41 26.37 20.95
C ASN A 260 -3.74 27.55 21.87
N ASN A 261 -4.32 27.32 23.05
CA ASN A 261 -4.69 28.35 24.03
C ASN A 261 -3.70 28.45 25.20
N TYR A 262 -2.41 28.22 24.94
CA TYR A 262 -1.34 28.17 25.94
C TYR A 262 -1.51 29.24 27.05
N THR A 263 -1.70 28.76 28.28
CA THR A 263 -1.78 29.62 29.46
C THR A 263 -0.38 29.75 30.06
N ASN A 264 0.14 30.97 30.11
CA ASN A 264 1.43 31.22 30.75
C ASN A 264 1.22 31.09 32.28
N LEU A 265 1.65 29.96 32.84
CA LEU A 265 1.53 29.63 34.26
C LEU A 265 2.19 30.67 35.18
N TYR A 266 3.21 31.38 34.70
CA TYR A 266 3.90 32.42 35.46
C TYR A 266 3.09 33.72 35.59
N LEU A 267 2.18 33.99 34.65
CA LEU A 267 1.38 35.21 34.62
C LEU A 267 -0.09 34.98 35.01
N ASN A 268 -0.47 33.73 35.28
CA ASN A 268 -1.85 33.29 35.51
C ASN A 268 -2.85 33.88 34.49
N LYS A 269 -2.39 34.04 33.24
CA LYS A 269 -3.14 34.69 32.17
C LYS A 269 -3.13 33.81 30.93
N THR A 270 -4.32 33.45 30.47
CA THR A 270 -4.48 32.77 29.18
C THR A 270 -4.19 33.76 28.07
N ILE A 271 -3.10 33.54 27.34
CA ILE A 271 -2.77 34.32 26.16
C ILE A 271 -3.26 33.52 24.97
N LYS A 272 -4.31 33.98 24.31
CA LYS A 272 -4.70 33.42 23.02
C LYS A 272 -3.57 33.73 22.04
N LEU A 273 -2.89 32.69 21.56
CA LEU A 273 -1.81 32.87 20.61
C LEU A 273 -2.35 33.53 19.34
N GLN A 274 -1.57 34.46 18.78
CA GLN A 274 -1.92 35.09 17.50
C GLN A 274 -1.94 34.07 16.35
N TRP A 275 -1.29 32.91 16.52
CA TRP A 275 -1.20 31.83 15.55
C TRP A 275 -1.37 30.47 16.25
N PRO A 276 -2.08 29.51 15.65
CA PRO A 276 -2.18 28.17 16.23
C PRO A 276 -0.81 27.47 16.21
N LEU A 277 -0.45 26.79 17.30
CA LEU A 277 0.74 25.92 17.35
C LEU A 277 0.53 24.59 16.64
N VAL A 278 -0.73 24.16 16.52
CA VAL A 278 -1.13 22.94 15.80
C VAL A 278 -2.24 23.26 14.81
N ARG A 279 -2.03 22.92 13.54
CA ARG A 279 -3.03 22.93 12.47
C ARG A 279 -3.52 21.50 12.21
N VAL A 280 -4.83 21.30 12.15
CA VAL A 280 -5.43 19.97 12.05
C VAL A 280 -6.13 19.79 10.71
N SER A 281 -5.87 18.66 10.06
CA SER A 281 -6.59 18.17 8.88
C SER A 281 -7.28 16.85 9.19
N TYR A 282 -8.52 16.69 8.76
CA TYR A 282 -9.31 15.48 8.98
C TYR A 282 -9.46 14.69 7.69
N LEU A 283 -9.40 13.36 7.79
CA LEU A 283 -9.88 12.45 6.76
C LEU A 283 -11.17 11.81 7.25
N PHE A 284 -12.30 12.18 6.62
CA PHE A 284 -13.60 11.61 6.92
C PHE A 284 -14.14 10.90 5.67
N TYR A 285 -14.21 9.56 5.71
CA TYR A 285 -14.72 8.72 4.60
C TYR A 285 -14.21 9.13 3.21
N ASN A 286 -12.88 9.10 3.01
CA ASN A 286 -12.20 9.46 1.75
C ASN A 286 -12.36 10.93 1.32
N LYS A 287 -12.77 11.83 2.23
CA LYS A 287 -12.78 13.27 1.99
C LYS A 287 -11.86 13.95 2.97
N VAL A 288 -10.85 14.65 2.46
CA VAL A 288 -10.01 15.51 3.30
C VAL A 288 -10.81 16.76 3.64
N ARG A 289 -11.01 17.02 4.92
CA ARG A 289 -11.60 18.25 5.45
C ARG A 289 -10.52 18.97 6.25
N ALA A 290 -10.02 20.07 5.74
CA ALA A 290 -9.24 20.99 6.57
C ALA A 290 -10.14 21.53 7.69
N HIS A 291 -9.62 21.69 8.91
CA HIS A 291 -10.39 22.30 9.98
C HIS A 291 -10.81 23.71 9.57
N THR A 292 -12.10 23.91 9.33
CA THR A 292 -12.66 25.21 8.97
C THR A 292 -12.53 26.15 10.16
N LEU A 293 -11.80 27.25 9.98
CA LEU A 293 -11.71 28.37 10.93
C LEU A 293 -13.08 28.98 11.30
N SER A 294 -14.19 28.58 10.67
CA SER A 294 -15.54 29.06 11.01
C SER A 294 -16.08 28.53 12.35
N SER A 295 -15.54 27.44 12.92
CA SER A 295 -15.94 26.97 14.26
C SER A 295 -15.14 27.61 15.39
N ILE A 296 -14.04 28.28 15.08
CA ILE A 296 -13.31 29.13 16.03
C ILE A 296 -13.61 30.57 15.61
N ARG A 297 -14.63 31.20 16.19
CA ARG A 297 -14.67 32.68 16.26
C ARG A 297 -13.47 33.12 17.11
N VAL A 298 -12.27 33.11 16.50
CA VAL A 298 -11.23 34.03 16.88
C VAL A 298 -11.83 35.37 16.54
N ASN A 299 -12.00 36.24 17.54
CA ASN A 299 -12.24 37.66 17.28
C ASN A 299 -11.07 38.14 16.42
N ALA A 300 -11.24 38.06 15.10
CA ALA A 300 -10.35 38.67 14.15
C ALA A 300 -10.38 40.15 14.49
N THR A 301 -9.23 40.67 14.94
CA THR A 301 -9.05 42.12 15.02
C THR A 301 -9.35 42.72 13.64
N PRO A 302 -9.89 43.95 13.55
CA PRO A 302 -10.30 44.61 12.29
C PRO A 302 -9.21 44.72 11.20
N THR A 303 -7.99 44.26 11.47
CA THR A 303 -6.80 44.39 10.63
C THR A 303 -6.39 43.12 9.88
N ASP A 304 -7.00 41.95 10.10
CA ASP A 304 -6.73 40.78 9.23
C ASP A 304 -7.80 40.68 8.13
N SER A 305 -7.59 41.43 7.05
CA SER A 305 -8.44 41.49 5.85
C SER A 305 -8.22 40.33 4.87
N ARG A 306 -7.40 39.33 5.23
CA ARG A 306 -7.17 38.18 4.36
C ARG A 306 -8.36 37.24 4.45
N SER A 307 -9.03 37.02 3.32
CA SER A 307 -10.00 35.94 3.19
C SER A 307 -9.36 34.62 3.63
N PRO A 308 -10.04 33.78 4.45
CA PRO A 308 -9.53 32.46 4.75
C PRO A 308 -9.24 31.74 3.42
N ILE A 309 -7.96 31.45 3.19
CA ILE A 309 -7.52 30.72 2.00
C ILE A 309 -7.92 29.27 2.27
N TYR A 310 -9.14 28.92 1.86
CA TYR A 310 -9.51 27.53 1.69
C TYR A 310 -8.73 27.02 0.48
N GLU A 311 -7.65 26.28 0.69
CA GLU A 311 -7.22 25.37 -0.36
C GLU A 311 -8.25 24.24 -0.38
N LEU A 312 -9.09 24.23 -1.42
CA LEU A 312 -9.75 23.02 -1.87
C LEU A 312 -8.63 22.04 -2.23
N ILE A 313 -8.18 21.27 -1.24
CA ILE A 313 -7.23 20.18 -1.48
C ILE A 313 -7.94 19.23 -2.43
N GLU A 314 -7.36 19.03 -3.61
CA GLU A 314 -7.88 18.08 -4.59
C GLU A 314 -8.18 16.74 -3.89
N ASN A 315 -9.39 16.22 -4.05
CA ASN A 315 -9.76 14.98 -3.38
C ASN A 315 -9.23 13.77 -4.17
N ASN A 316 -7.92 13.60 -4.19
CA ASN A 316 -7.23 12.47 -4.80
C ASN A 316 -6.09 11.96 -3.89
N PHE A 317 -5.60 10.76 -4.17
CA PHE A 317 -4.56 10.14 -3.34
C PHE A 317 -3.23 10.89 -3.38
N ILE A 318 -2.88 11.51 -4.51
CA ILE A 318 -1.64 12.29 -4.64
C ILE A 318 -1.65 13.50 -3.69
N ALA A 319 -2.78 14.21 -3.60
CA ALA A 319 -2.95 15.30 -2.66
C ALA A 319 -2.86 14.83 -1.20
N GLN A 320 -3.41 13.64 -0.89
CA GLN A 320 -3.22 13.03 0.44
C GLN A 320 -1.75 12.72 0.73
N LEU A 321 -0.99 12.17 -0.23
CA LEU A 321 0.44 11.93 -0.05
C LEU A 321 1.22 13.24 0.15
N LYS A 322 0.91 14.29 -0.61
CA LYS A 322 1.52 15.62 -0.42
C LYS A 322 1.27 16.15 0.99
N LEU A 323 0.04 16.00 1.50
CA LEU A 323 -0.32 16.38 2.86
C LEU A 323 0.45 15.55 3.88
N LEU A 324 0.39 14.21 3.80
CA LEU A 324 1.05 13.26 4.72
C LEU A 324 2.56 13.51 4.85
N ARG A 325 3.20 13.98 3.77
CA ARG A 325 4.62 14.36 3.78
C ARG A 325 4.94 15.44 4.82
N GLN A 326 3.99 16.31 5.12
CA GLN A 326 4.17 17.45 6.00
C GLN A 326 3.60 17.21 7.41
N ILE A 327 2.98 16.05 7.63
CA ILE A 327 2.34 15.74 8.91
C ILE A 327 3.39 15.40 9.97
N ASP A 328 3.15 15.93 11.16
CA ASP A 328 3.99 15.76 12.33
C ASP A 328 3.29 14.89 13.39
N ILE A 329 1.96 14.97 13.46
CA ILE A 329 1.10 14.22 14.38
C ILE A 329 0.04 13.50 13.55
N HIS A 330 -0.02 12.19 13.64
CA HIS A 330 -1.08 11.39 13.05
C HIS A 330 -1.95 10.82 14.15
N ILE A 331 -3.27 10.81 13.97
CA ILE A 331 -4.20 10.20 14.93
C ILE A 331 -5.14 9.30 14.15
N ALA A 332 -5.10 8.00 14.44
CA ALA A 332 -5.99 7.04 13.83
C ALA A 332 -6.40 5.95 14.83
N GLY A 333 -7.67 5.56 14.77
CA GLY A 333 -8.12 4.35 15.46
C GLY A 333 -7.45 3.10 14.86
N PRO A 334 -7.40 1.98 15.62
CA PRO A 334 -6.78 0.74 15.15
C PRO A 334 -7.45 0.24 13.86
N GLY A 335 -6.68 -0.35 12.95
CA GLY A 335 -7.15 -0.85 11.65
C GLY A 335 -6.47 -0.14 10.48
N THR A 336 -7.16 -0.05 9.34
CA THR A 336 -6.57 0.41 8.07
C THR A 336 -6.12 1.88 8.05
N GLY A 337 -6.60 2.69 8.99
CA GLY A 337 -6.07 4.04 9.20
C GLY A 337 -4.57 4.04 9.57
N GLN A 338 -4.07 2.95 10.16
CA GLN A 338 -2.65 2.82 10.50
C GLN A 338 -1.75 2.69 9.27
N MET A 339 -2.29 2.33 8.10
CA MET A 339 -1.54 2.35 6.84
C MET A 339 -0.93 3.73 6.55
N TYR A 340 -1.61 4.80 6.97
CA TYR A 340 -1.19 6.17 6.71
C TYR A 340 0.08 6.54 7.47
N GLN A 341 0.37 5.86 8.59
CA GLN A 341 1.60 6.06 9.36
C GLN A 341 2.84 5.81 8.50
N THR A 342 2.75 4.86 7.56
CA THR A 342 3.84 4.50 6.65
C THR A 342 4.16 5.61 5.67
N PHE A 343 3.32 6.64 5.51
CA PHE A 343 3.59 7.74 4.58
C PHE A 343 4.09 9.01 5.26
N LEU A 344 4.16 9.01 6.59
CA LEU A 344 4.62 10.17 7.37
C LEU A 344 6.12 10.39 7.20
N SER A 345 6.54 11.61 7.54
CA SER A 345 7.95 11.96 7.69
C SER A 345 8.59 11.26 8.88
N ASP A 346 9.90 11.04 8.83
CA ASP A 346 10.62 10.48 9.97
C ASP A 346 10.55 11.48 11.15
N GLY A 347 10.44 10.95 12.37
CA GLY A 347 10.23 11.74 13.59
C GLY A 347 8.79 12.25 13.78
N SER A 348 7.84 11.86 12.94
CA SER A 348 6.41 12.07 13.20
C SER A 348 5.90 11.14 14.32
N VAL A 349 4.84 11.55 15.00
CA VAL A 349 4.20 10.80 16.09
C VAL A 349 2.83 10.30 15.63
N THR A 350 2.43 9.09 16.05
CA THR A 350 1.15 8.45 15.69
C THR A 350 0.38 7.93 16.89
#